data_AF-A0A8T4R9D9-F1
#
_entry.id   AF-A0A8T4R9D9-F1
#
_cell.length_a   1.000
_cell.length_b   1.000
_cell.length_c   1.000
_cell.angle_alpha   90.00
_cell.angle_beta   90.00
_cell.angle_gamma   90.00
#
_symmetry.space_group_name_H-M   'P 1'
#
loop_
_entity.id
_entity.type
_entity.pdbx_description
1 polymer ?
#
loop_
_entity_poly.entity_id
_entity_poly.type
_entity_poly.pdbx_seq_one_letter_code
_entity_poly.pdbx_strand_id
1 'polypeptide(L)' 'MDKKEYELLKAKFLKLVASVPLPLRGEIIAVVNNQTISWNAAYGEIKTNSDNAEVILNKLKKIGLL' A
#
# COMPACT_ATOMS: atom_id res chain seq x y z
N MET A 1 7.79 6.05 -10.70
CA MET A 1 7.52 4.65 -11.06
C MET A 1 6.86 4.64 -12.42
N ASP A 2 7.20 3.71 -13.31
CA ASP A 2 6.49 3.62 -14.59
C ASP A 2 5.09 3.01 -14.41
N LYS A 3 4.19 3.25 -15.38
CA LYS A 3 2.79 2.80 -15.29
C LYS A 3 2.66 1.28 -15.17
N LYS A 4 3.54 0.52 -15.83
CA LYS A 4 3.49 -0.96 -15.81
C LYS A 4 3.90 -1.47 -14.44
N GLU A 5 4.95 -0.90 -13.87
CA GLU A 5 5.41 -1.21 -12.52
C GLU A 5 4.35 -0.84 -11.47
N TYR A 6 3.70 0.32 -11.60
CA TYR A 6 2.61 0.75 -10.70
C TYR A 6 1.48 -0.28 -10.66
N GLU A 7 0.95 -0.68 -11.82
CA GLU A 7 -0.16 -1.64 -11.88
C GLU A 7 0.23 -3.01 -11.32
N LEU A 8 1.48 -3.44 -11.53
CA LEU A 8 2.00 -4.68 -10.95
C LEU A 8 2.03 -4.61 -9.42
N LEU A 9 2.61 -3.54 -8.85
CA LEU A 9 2.70 -3.38 -7.40
C LEU A 9 1.32 -3.20 -6.76
N LYS A 10 0.41 -2.48 -7.42
CA LYS A 10 -0.99 -2.35 -7.01
C LYS A 10 -1.69 -3.71 -6.95
N ALA A 11 -1.57 -4.52 -7.99
CA ALA A 11 -2.15 -5.86 -8.00
C ALA A 11 -1.59 -6.75 -6.88
N LYS A 12 -0.27 -6.72 -6.65
CA LYS A 12 0.37 -7.44 -5.53
C LYS A 12 -0.15 -6.96 -4.17
N PHE A 13 -0.24 -5.66 -3.96
CA PHE A 13 -0.75 -5.09 -2.72
C PHE A 13 -2.21 -5.48 -2.48
N LEU A 14 -3.08 -5.40 -3.49
CA LEU A 14 -4.49 -5.78 -3.36
C LEU A 14 -4.66 -7.26 -3.02
N LYS A 15 -3.80 -8.13 -3.57
CA LYS A 15 -3.76 -9.54 -3.19
C LYS A 15 -3.28 -9.73 -1.75
N LEU A 16 -2.24 -9.00 -1.34
CA LEU A 16 -1.68 -9.05 0.01
C LEU A 16 -2.71 -8.61 1.06
N VAL A 17 -3.33 -7.44 0.90
CA VAL A 17 -4.30 -6.91 1.86
C VAL A 17 -5.55 -7.79 1.98
N ALA A 18 -5.95 -8.47 0.90
CA ALA A 18 -7.04 -9.44 0.95
C ALA A 18 -6.72 -10.63 1.88
N SER A 19 -5.44 -11.01 1.99
CA SER A 19 -4.98 -12.08 2.88
C SER A 19 -4.82 -11.65 4.35
N VAL A 20 -4.80 -10.34 4.63
CA VAL A 20 -4.68 -9.81 6.00
C VAL A 20 -6.01 -9.99 6.74
N PRO A 21 -6.02 -10.64 7.92
CA PRO A 21 -7.21 -10.78 8.77
C PRO A 21 -7.83 -9.43 9.10
N LEU A 22 -9.17 -9.35 9.10
CA LEU A 22 -9.91 -8.09 9.34
C LEU A 22 -9.43 -7.32 10.60
N PRO A 23 -9.22 -7.96 11.77
CA PRO A 23 -8.74 -7.24 12.96
C PRO A 23 -7.36 -6.60 12.77
N LEU A 24 -6.50 -7.19 11.94
CA LEU A 24 -5.14 -6.70 11.71
C LEU A 24 -5.07 -5.60 10.63
N ARG A 25 -6.16 -5.30 9.92
CA ARG A 25 -6.12 -4.26 8.88
C ARG A 25 -6.05 -2.83 9.44
N GLY A 26 -6.24 -2.67 10.75
CA GLY A 26 -6.00 -1.42 11.46
C GLY A 26 -4.52 -1.15 11.75
N GLU A 27 -3.66 -2.18 11.68
CA GLU A 27 -2.24 -2.07 12.04
C GLU A 27 -1.46 -1.17 11.08
N ILE A 28 -0.51 -0.42 11.63
CA ILE A 28 0.35 0.51 10.89
C ILE A 28 1.39 -0.27 10.09
N ILE A 29 1.53 0.05 8.80
CA ILE A 29 2.48 -0.61 7.88
C ILE A 29 3.54 0.31 7.29
N ALA A 30 3.32 1.62 7.33
CA ALA A 30 4.25 2.59 6.78
C ALA A 30 4.07 3.97 7.42
N VAL A 31 5.10 4.81 7.30
CA VAL A 31 5.03 6.25 7.58
C VAL A 31 5.24 7.00 6.27
N VAL A 32 4.27 7.80 5.83
CA VAL A 32 4.27 8.62 4.60
C VAL A 32 3.99 10.06 4.99
N ASN A 33 4.82 11.02 4.59
CA ASN A 33 4.64 12.44 4.90
C ASN A 33 4.36 12.73 6.40
N ASN A 34 5.12 12.08 7.30
CA ASN A 34 4.93 12.11 8.76
C ASN A 34 3.57 11.60 9.28
N GLN A 35 2.80 10.91 8.44
CA GLN A 35 1.55 10.25 8.82
C GLN A 35 1.73 8.74 8.83
N THR A 36 1.17 8.09 9.85
CA THR A 36 1.11 6.63 9.94
C THR A 36 0.01 6.10 9.03
N ILE A 37 0.33 5.11 8.20
CA ILE A 37 -0.58 4.49 7.25
C ILE A 37 -0.84 3.05 7.69
N SER A 38 -2.10 2.70 7.88
CA SER A 38 -2.54 1.32 8.12
C SER A 38 -2.86 0.58 6.83
N TRP A 39 -3.11 -0.73 6.89
CA TRP A 39 -3.58 -1.49 5.72
C TRP A 39 -4.85 -0.91 5.11
N ASN A 40 -5.83 -0.52 5.95
CA ASN A 40 -7.08 0.08 5.48
C ASN A 40 -6.85 1.43 4.80
N ALA A 41 -6.00 2.29 5.38
CA ALA A 41 -5.65 3.58 4.79
C ALA A 41 -4.93 3.37 3.44
N ALA A 42 -3.91 2.51 3.39
CA ALA A 42 -3.21 2.18 2.17
C ALA A 42 -4.13 1.60 1.09
N TYR A 43 -5.08 0.74 1.46
CA TYR A 43 -6.09 0.23 0.53
C TYR A 43 -6.95 1.33 -0.06
N GLY A 44 -7.41 2.29 0.76
CA GLY A 44 -8.14 3.47 0.28
C GLY A 44 -7.31 4.25 -0.74
N GLU A 45 -6.13 4.69 -0.35
CA GLU A 45 -5.21 5.50 -1.17
C GLU A 45 -4.86 4.82 -2.51
N ILE A 46 -4.56 3.50 -2.50
CA ILE A 46 -4.15 2.75 -3.69
C ILE A 46 -5.34 2.43 -4.60
N LYS A 47 -6.52 2.17 -4.02
CA LYS A 47 -7.73 1.88 -4.81
C LYS A 47 -8.21 3.12 -5.55
N THR A 48 -8.09 4.30 -4.95
CA THR A 48 -8.51 5.58 -5.54
C THR A 48 -7.44 6.23 -6.42
N ASN A 49 -6.25 5.64 -6.55
CA ASN A 49 -5.09 6.22 -7.25
C ASN A 49 -4.74 7.62 -6.72
N SER A 50 -4.77 7.80 -5.40
CA SER A 50 -4.32 9.04 -4.75
C SER A 50 -2.84 9.33 -5.01
N ASP A 51 -2.44 10.58 -4.76
CA ASP A 51 -1.04 11.02 -4.85
C ASP A 51 -0.10 10.22 -3.92
N ASN A 52 -0.61 9.74 -2.77
CA ASN A 52 0.18 8.94 -1.85
C ASN A 52 0.34 7.48 -2.28
N ALA A 53 -0.48 6.98 -3.22
CA ALA A 53 -0.48 5.58 -3.62
C ALA A 53 0.92 5.13 -4.10
N GLU A 54 1.56 5.93 -4.94
CA GLU A 54 2.90 5.64 -5.43
C GLU A 54 3.94 5.65 -4.29
N VAL A 55 3.82 6.58 -3.34
CA VAL A 55 4.74 6.67 -2.20
C VAL A 55 4.62 5.45 -1.29
N ILE A 56 3.38 5.00 -1.04
CA ILE A 56 3.08 3.81 -0.24
C ILE A 56 3.66 2.56 -0.93
N LEU A 57 3.33 2.33 -2.21
CA LEU A 57 3.81 1.16 -2.96
C LEU A 57 5.33 1.11 -3.01
N ASN A 58 6.00 2.25 -3.23
CA ASN A 58 7.46 2.33 -3.21
C ASN A 58 8.06 2.01 -1.85
N LYS A 59 7.45 2.46 -0.74
CA LYS A 59 7.93 2.12 0.61
C LYS A 59 7.80 0.63 0.90
N LEU A 60 6.65 0.05 0.58
CA LEU A 60 6.41 -1.39 0.79
C LEU A 60 7.34 -2.25 -0.08
N LYS A 61 7.60 -1.83 -1.33
CA LYS A 61 8.62 -2.45 -2.20
C LYS A 61 10.02 -2.36 -1.57
N LYS A 62 10.43 -1.19 -1.08
CA LYS A 62 11.77 -0.97 -0.49
C LYS A 62 12.08 -1.87 0.70
N ILE A 63 11.05 -2.25 1.48
CA ILE A 63 11.20 -3.17 2.63
C ILE A 63 11.03 -4.65 2.23
N GLY A 64 10.86 -4.95 0.94
CA GLY A 64 10.72 -6.32 0.43
C GLY A 64 9.33 -6.94 0.62
N LEU A 65 8.31 -6.13 0.92
CA LEU A 65 6.94 -6.61 1.10
C LEU A 65 6.19 -6.79 -0.24
N LEU A 66 6.58 -6.03 -1.28
CA LEU A 66 5.99 -6.05 -2.63
C LEU A 66 7.03 -6.27 -3.73
#